data_AF-R9L3H2-F1
#
_entry.id   AF-R9L3H2-F1
#
_cell.length_a   1.000
_cell.length_b   1.000
_cell.length_c   1.000
_cell.angle_alpha   90.00
_cell.angle_beta   90.00
_cell.angle_gamma   90.00
#
_symmetry.space_group_name_H-M   'P 1'
#
loop_
_entity.id
_entity.type
_entity.pdbx_description
1 polymer ?
#
loop_
_entity_poly.entity_id
_entity_poly.type
_entity_poly.pdbx_seq_one_letter_code
_entity_poly.pdbx_strand_id
1 'polypeptide(L)'
;MDLYIDKDSLENGSRALIEQKGEMEKLKTDIKASFEQLRKDWDSEAGKLFFAKFENDLIQNLDRYIIVFDYMSKNLSIASRKYDEVFRAADTVASSQY
;
A
#
# COMPACT_ATOMS: atom_id res chain seq x y z
N MET A 1 -5.24 27.87 -10.05
CA MET A 1 -5.36 27.54 -8.61
C MET A 1 -5.71 26.06 -8.39
N ASP A 2 -6.28 25.35 -9.38
CA ASP A 2 -6.58 23.90 -9.30
C ASP A 2 -5.35 22.98 -9.27
N LEU A 3 -4.34 23.26 -10.09
CA LEU A 3 -3.24 22.31 -10.29
C LEU A 3 -2.47 21.98 -9.00
N TYR A 4 -2.11 22.98 -8.18
CA TYR A 4 -1.37 22.73 -6.93
C TYR A 4 -2.17 21.89 -5.91
N ILE A 5 -3.51 22.00 -5.92
CA ILE A 5 -4.40 21.18 -5.10
C ILE A 5 -4.33 19.71 -5.56
N ASP A 6 -4.19 19.46 -6.86
CA ASP A 6 -4.00 18.11 -7.42
C ASP A 6 -2.67 17.49 -6.99
N LYS A 7 -1.58 18.28 -6.93
CA LYS A 7 -0.27 17.80 -6.48
C LYS A 7 -0.29 17.34 -5.02
N ASP A 8 -0.78 18.19 -4.12
CA ASP A 8 -0.86 17.85 -2.70
C ASP A 8 -1.76 16.64 -2.47
N SER A 9 -2.86 16.53 -3.22
CA SER A 9 -3.78 15.39 -3.16
C SER A 9 -3.11 14.08 -3.61
N LEU A 10 -2.32 14.10 -4.69
CA LEU A 10 -1.58 12.94 -5.18
C LEU A 10 -0.48 12.49 -4.20
N GLU A 11 0.28 13.44 -3.64
CA GLU A 11 1.32 13.15 -2.65
C GLU A 11 0.73 12.58 -1.36
N ASN A 12 -0.35 13.17 -0.85
CA ASN A 12 -1.04 12.69 0.34
C ASN A 12 -1.66 11.31 0.11
N GLY A 13 -2.29 11.07 -1.04
CA GLY A 13 -2.83 9.76 -1.40
C GLY A 13 -1.75 8.67 -1.51
N SER A 14 -0.60 9.01 -2.11
CA SER A 14 0.55 8.09 -2.18
C SER A 14 1.09 7.73 -0.80
N ARG A 15 1.23 8.73 0.10
CA ARG A 15 1.68 8.52 1.48
C ARG A 15 0.73 7.63 2.26
N ALA A 16 -0.57 7.91 2.20
CA ALA A 16 -1.60 7.12 2.88
C ALA A 16 -1.57 5.64 2.46
N LEU A 17 -1.37 5.36 1.17
CA LEU A 17 -1.24 3.98 0.68
C LEU A 17 0.03 3.27 1.19
N ILE A 18 1.15 4.00 1.32
CA ILE A 18 2.40 3.45 1.90
C ILE A 18 2.20 3.13 3.38
N GLU A 19 1.54 4.02 4.13
CA GLU A 19 1.22 3.80 5.54
C GLU A 19 0.32 2.57 5.71
N GLN A 20 -0.77 2.47 4.93
CA GLN A 20 -1.67 1.31 4.94
C GLN A 20 -0.97 0.01 4.54
N LYS A 21 -0.03 0.05 3.60
CA LYS A 21 0.83 -1.08 3.27
C LYS A 21 1.65 -1.54 4.48
N GLY A 22 2.30 -0.61 5.19
CA GLY A 22 3.09 -0.91 6.37
C GLY A 22 2.24 -1.48 7.52
N GLU A 23 1.04 -0.94 7.75
CA GLU A 23 0.09 -1.47 8.73
C GLU A 23 -0.34 -2.91 8.37
N MET A 24 -0.57 -3.19 7.09
CA MET A 24 -0.93 -4.52 6.61
C MET A 24 0.22 -5.53 6.75
N GLU A 25 1.46 -5.12 6.47
CA GLU A 25 2.66 -5.94 6.68
C GLU A 25 2.88 -6.28 8.16
N LYS A 26 2.63 -5.31 9.05
CA LYS A 26 2.66 -5.51 10.49
C LYS A 26 1.57 -6.47 10.94
N LEU A 27 0.31 -6.24 10.54
CA LEU A 27 -0.82 -7.11 10.87
C LEU A 27 -0.56 -8.56 10.42
N LYS A 28 -0.05 -8.74 9.20
CA LYS A 28 0.34 -10.05 8.68
C LYS A 28 1.37 -10.73 9.58
N THR A 29 2.37 -9.99 10.06
CA THR A 29 3.41 -10.51 10.96
C THR A 29 2.84 -10.93 12.31
N ASP A 30 2.02 -10.07 12.92
CA ASP A 30 1.38 -10.32 14.22
C ASP A 30 0.44 -11.53 14.17
N ILE A 31 -0.32 -11.65 13.07
CA ILE A 31 -1.16 -12.82 12.79
C ILE A 31 -0.30 -14.09 12.68
N LYS A 32 0.77 -14.07 11.88
CA LYS A 32 1.65 -15.25 11.74
C LYS A 32 2.20 -15.71 13.09
N ALA A 33 2.72 -14.79 13.90
CA ALA A 33 3.24 -15.09 15.22
C ALA A 33 2.18 -15.71 16.15
N SER A 34 0.97 -15.15 16.16
CA SER A 34 -0.14 -15.66 16.97
C SER A 34 -0.55 -17.08 16.55
N PHE A 35 -0.56 -17.36 15.24
CA PHE A 35 -0.93 -18.66 14.72
C PHE A 35 0.17 -19.70 14.86
N GLU A 36 1.44 -19.32 14.83
CA GLU A 36 2.54 -20.23 15.18
C GLU A 36 2.45 -20.71 16.62
N GLN A 37 2.07 -19.82 17.56
CA GLN A 37 1.85 -20.22 18.94
C GLN A 37 0.63 -21.15 19.05
N LEU A 38 -0.51 -20.76 18.47
CA LEU A 38 -1.71 -21.59 18.47
C LEU A 38 -1.49 -22.98 17.86
N ARG A 39 -0.64 -23.09 16.83
CA ARG A 39 -0.29 -24.35 16.17
C ARG A 39 0.46 -25.30 17.09
N LYS A 40 1.33 -24.78 17.97
CA LYS A 40 2.05 -25.59 18.96
C LYS A 40 1.09 -26.13 20.02
N ASP A 41 0.13 -25.32 20.43
CA ASP A 41 -0.81 -25.66 21.49
C ASP A 41 -1.98 -26.54 20.99
N TRP A 42 -2.27 -26.52 19.67
CA TRP A 42 -3.38 -27.23 19.05
C TRP A 42 -2.94 -28.28 18.01
N ASP A 43 -2.18 -29.28 18.46
CA ASP A 43 -1.75 -30.40 17.63
C ASP A 43 -2.81 -31.51 17.54
N SER A 44 -3.88 -31.22 16.79
CA SER A 44 -4.91 -32.19 16.43
C SER A 44 -5.14 -32.19 14.92
N GLU A 45 -5.77 -33.24 14.39
CA GLU A 45 -6.15 -33.29 12.96
C GLU A 45 -7.05 -32.11 12.55
N ALA A 46 -7.95 -31.69 13.42
CA ALA A 46 -8.78 -30.49 13.20
C ALA A 46 -7.92 -29.21 13.13
N GLY A 47 -6.94 -29.09 14.02
CA GLY A 47 -5.97 -27.98 14.01
C GLY A 47 -5.18 -27.94 12.70
N LYS A 48 -4.62 -29.09 12.28
CA LYS A 48 -3.87 -29.20 11.00
C LYS A 48 -4.70 -28.75 9.79
N LEU A 49 -5.95 -29.20 9.68
CA LEU A 49 -6.87 -28.79 8.62
C LEU A 49 -7.19 -27.29 8.66
N PHE A 50 -7.42 -26.75 9.85
CA PHE A 50 -7.65 -25.33 10.05
C PHE A 50 -6.45 -24.49 9.59
N PHE A 51 -5.23 -24.83 10.03
CA PHE A 51 -4.02 -24.09 9.65
C PHE A 51 -3.69 -24.19 8.17
N ALA A 52 -3.94 -25.33 7.52
CA ALA A 52 -3.74 -25.49 6.08
C ALA A 52 -4.62 -24.53 5.27
N LYS A 53 -5.89 -24.38 5.66
CA LYS A 53 -6.81 -23.43 5.02
C LYS A 53 -6.48 -21.99 5.38
N PHE A 54 -6.16 -21.73 6.65
CA PHE A 54 -5.82 -20.41 7.15
C PHE A 54 -4.60 -19.80 6.44
N GLU A 55 -3.54 -20.57 6.27
CA GLU A 55 -2.30 -20.10 5.65
C GLU A 55 -2.47 -19.83 4.15
N ASN A 56 -3.24 -20.67 3.45
CA ASN A 56 -3.56 -20.44 2.05
C ASN A 56 -4.50 -19.27 1.84
N ASP A 57 -5.58 -19.16 2.60
CA ASP A 57 -6.63 -18.18 2.31
C ASP A 57 -6.29 -16.81 2.90
N LEU A 58 -5.91 -16.71 4.18
CA LEU A 58 -5.74 -15.41 4.83
C LEU A 58 -4.41 -14.78 4.44
N ILE A 59 -3.30 -15.49 4.59
CA ILE A 59 -1.96 -14.92 4.37
C ILE A 59 -1.76 -14.52 2.91
N GLN A 60 -2.20 -15.36 1.96
CA GLN A 60 -2.09 -15.00 0.54
C GLN A 60 -2.98 -13.82 0.17
N ASN A 61 -4.17 -13.69 0.78
CA ASN A 61 -5.03 -12.53 0.52
C ASN A 61 -4.43 -11.24 1.08
N LEU A 62 -3.84 -11.28 2.28
CA LEU A 62 -3.11 -10.13 2.83
C LEU A 62 -1.94 -9.73 1.92
N ASP A 63 -1.22 -10.70 1.36
CA ASP A 63 -0.15 -10.43 0.37
C ASP A 63 -0.67 -9.76 -0.90
N ARG A 64 -1.83 -10.17 -1.40
CA ARG A 64 -2.46 -9.52 -2.56
C ARG A 64 -2.83 -8.06 -2.27
N TYR A 65 -3.35 -7.76 -1.09
CA TYR A 65 -3.65 -6.37 -0.71
C TYR A 65 -2.39 -5.50 -0.59
N ILE A 66 -1.30 -6.03 0.00
CA ILE A 66 0.00 -5.35 0.07
C ILE A 66 0.51 -5.00 -1.34
N ILE A 67 0.39 -5.94 -2.29
CA ILE A 67 0.75 -5.71 -3.70
C ILE A 67 -0.10 -4.59 -4.31
N VAL A 68 -1.42 -4.60 -4.09
CA VAL A 68 -2.31 -3.56 -4.62
C VAL A 68 -1.94 -2.18 -4.09
N PHE A 69 -1.71 -2.05 -2.77
CA PHE A 69 -1.30 -0.77 -2.18
C PHE A 69 0.03 -0.27 -2.74
N ASP A 70 1.00 -1.17 -2.92
CA ASP A 70 2.29 -0.84 -3.53
C ASP A 70 2.15 -0.36 -4.98
N TYR A 71 1.34 -1.05 -5.80
CA TYR A 71 1.07 -0.64 -7.18
C TYR A 71 0.34 0.71 -7.25
N MET A 72 -0.67 0.93 -6.42
CA MET A 72 -1.41 2.19 -6.39
C MET A 72 -0.52 3.35 -5.95
N SER A 73 0.30 3.17 -4.90
CA SER A 73 1.24 4.18 -4.44
C SER A 73 2.27 4.53 -5.52
N LYS A 74 2.82 3.53 -6.23
CA LYS A 74 3.71 3.74 -7.38
C LYS A 74 3.03 4.53 -8.49
N ASN A 75 1.78 4.19 -8.83
CA ASN A 75 1.04 4.88 -9.89
C ASN A 75 0.74 6.34 -9.53
N LEU A 76 0.34 6.62 -8.28
CA LEU A 76 0.14 8.01 -7.82
C LEU A 76 1.47 8.79 -7.84
N SER A 77 2.57 8.16 -7.42
CA SER A 77 3.90 8.78 -7.49
C SER A 77 4.33 9.10 -8.92
N ILE A 78 4.02 8.23 -9.89
CA ILE A 78 4.28 8.47 -11.32
C ILE A 78 3.40 9.61 -11.84
N ALA A 79 2.10 9.63 -11.50
CA ALA A 79 1.20 10.70 -11.87
C ALA A 79 1.70 12.06 -11.35
N SER A 80 2.11 12.12 -10.08
CA SER A 80 2.66 13.33 -9.46
C SER A 80 3.88 13.87 -10.22
N ARG A 81 4.81 13.01 -10.65
CA ARG A 81 5.99 13.45 -11.42
C ARG A 81 5.62 14.03 -12.79
N LYS A 82 4.60 13.49 -13.45
CA LYS A 82 4.13 14.04 -14.73
C LYS A 82 3.46 15.40 -14.56
N TYR A 83 2.74 15.60 -13.45
CA TYR A 83 2.22 16.92 -13.10
C TYR A 83 3.35 17.92 -12.80
N ASP A 84 4.44 17.51 -12.12
CA ASP A 84 5.65 18.34 -11.91
C ASP A 84 6.25 18.91 -13.20
N GLU A 85 6.25 18.13 -14.29
CA GLU A 85 6.69 18.60 -15.61
C GLU A 85 5.76 19.69 -16.15
N VAL A 86 4.44 19.52 -15.99
CA VAL A 86 3.43 20.52 -16.39
C VAL A 86 3.55 21.80 -15.55
N PHE A 87 3.77 21.71 -14.24
CA PHE A 87 4.00 22.87 -13.38
C PHE A 87 5.23 23.67 -13.81
N ARG A 88 6.36 22.99 -14.05
CA ARG A 88 7.59 23.66 -14.51
C ARG A 88 7.39 24.35 -15.86
N ALA A 89 6.64 23.73 -16.78
CA ALA A 89 6.30 24.34 -18.06
C ALA A 89 5.40 25.57 -17.87
N ALA A 90 4.38 25.48 -17.00
CA ALA A 90 3.50 26.60 -16.68
C ALA A 90 4.25 27.78 -16.03
N ASP A 91 5.14 27.51 -15.07
CA ASP A 91 5.99 28.52 -14.43
C ASP A 91 6.96 29.17 -15.43
N THR A 92 7.52 28.38 -16.36
CA THR A 92 8.39 28.89 -17.42
C THR A 92 7.63 29.83 -18.35
N VAL A 93 6.39 29.51 -18.72
CA VAL A 93 5.54 30.38 -19.55
C VAL A 93 5.13 31.64 -18.79
N ALA A 94 4.72 31.52 -17.53
CA ALA A 94 4.31 32.66 -16.72
C ALA A 94 5.46 33.66 -16.46
N SER A 95 6.68 33.16 -16.28
CA SER A 95 7.89 33.98 -16.06
C SER A 95 8.49 34.59 -17.33
N SER A 96 8.12 34.11 -18.51
CA SER A 96 8.57 34.67 -19.80
C SER A 96 7.58 35.66 -20.43
N GLN A 97 6.43 35.89 -19.79
CA GLN A 97 5.46 36.93 -20.15
C GLN A 97 5.67 38.26 -19.37
N TYR A 98 6.67 38.31 -18.49
CA TYR A 98 7.15 39.51 -17.79
C TYR A 98 8.62 39.75 -18.15
#